data_AF-A0A316WNL9-F1
#
_entry.id   AF-A0A316WNL9-F1
#
_cell.length_a   1.000
_cell.length_b   1.000
_cell.length_c   1.000
_cell.angle_alpha   90.00
_cell.angle_beta   90.00
_cell.angle_gamma   90.00
#
_symmetry.space_group_name_H-M   'P 1'
#
loop_
_entity.id
_entity.type
_entity.pdbx_description
1 polymer ?
#
loop_
_entity_poly.entity_id
_entity_poly.type
_entity_poly.pdbx_seq_one_letter_code
_entity_poly.pdbx_strand_id
1 'polypeptide(L)' 'MTLVNAEGLTIKSQQAKAGKTIISTSGMRTGIYFYNAQNSNGTISGKFSVQ' A
#
# COMPACT_ATOMS: atom_id res chain seq x y z
N MET A 1 -7.46 -0.48 -0.98
CA MET A 1 -6.04 -0.11 -0.89
C MET A 1 -5.20 -1.32 -1.27
N THR A 2 -4.35 -1.13 -2.27
CA THR A 2 -3.45 -2.16 -2.80
C THR A 2 -2.02 -1.70 -2.57
N LEU A 3 -1.16 -2.61 -2.11
CA LEU A 3 0.26 -2.41 -1.88
C LEU A 3 1.05 -3.35 -2.79
N VAL A 4 1.96 -2.80 -3.58
CA VAL A 4 2.81 -3.55 -4.51
C VAL A 4 4.29 -3.26 -4.25
N ASN A 5 5.16 -4.25 -4.49
CA ASN A 5 6.62 -4.05 -4.45
C ASN A 5 7.11 -3.46 -5.79
N ALA A 6 8.42 -3.18 -5.88
CA ALA A 6 9.05 -2.65 -7.09
C ALA A 6 8.99 -3.59 -8.32
N GLU A 7 8.71 -4.87 -8.12
CA GLU A 7 8.53 -5.88 -9.18
C GLU A 7 7.07 -5.93 -9.67
N GLY A 8 6.17 -5.15 -9.06
CA GLY A 8 4.73 -5.17 -9.36
C GLY A 8 3.95 -6.28 -8.63
N LEU A 9 4.59 -7.05 -7.74
CA LEU A 9 3.92 -8.09 -6.97
C LEU A 9 3.01 -7.44 -5.91
N THR A 10 1.74 -7.85 -5.89
CA THR A 10 0.80 -7.42 -4.84
C THR A 10 1.14 -8.09 -3.52
N ILE A 11 1.56 -7.30 -2.55
CA ILE A 11 1.90 -7.74 -1.20
C ILE A 11 0.65 -7.78 -0.32
N LYS A 12 -0.24 -6.80 -0.50
CA LYS A 12 -1.47 -6.70 0.27
C LYS A 12 -2.55 -6.01 -0.53
N SER A 13 -3.77 -6.52 -0.42
CA SER A 13 -4.98 -5.87 -0.90
C SER A 13 -6.02 -5.90 0.21
N GLN A 14 -6.51 -4.73 0.61
CA GLN A 14 -7.59 -4.63 1.60
C GLN A 14 -8.54 -3.50 1.24
N GLN A 15 -9.84 -3.74 1.45
CA GLN A 15 -10.81 -2.65 1.46
C GLN A 15 -10.68 -1.89 2.78
N ALA A 16 -10.33 -0.62 2.69
CA ALA A 16 -10.36 0.27 3.86
C ALA A 16 -11.80 0.76 4.02
N LYS A 17 -12.46 0.40 5.13
CA LYS A 17 -13.68 1.10 5.56
C LYS A 17 -13.31 2.52 6.00
N ALA A 18 -14.26 3.45 5.92
CA ALA A 18 -14.01 4.87 6.20
C ALA A 18 -13.24 5.07 7.53
N GLY A 19 -12.18 5.88 7.49
CA GLY A 19 -11.31 6.15 8.64
C GLY A 19 -9.82 5.91 8.36
N LYS A 20 -9.07 5.51 9.39
CA LYS A 20 -7.62 5.28 9.35
C LYS A 20 -7.31 3.81 9.08
N THR A 21 -6.43 3.54 8.12
CA THR A 21 -5.83 2.21 7.89
C THR A 21 -4.36 2.23 8.25
N ILE A 22 -3.89 1.22 9.00
CA ILE A 22 -2.48 1.04 9.34
C ILE A 22 -1.98 -0.22 8.64
N ILE A 23 -0.83 -0.13 7.98
CA ILE A 23 -0.12 -1.29 7.43
C ILE A 23 1.17 -1.47 8.23
N SER A 24 1.36 -2.67 8.78
CA SER A 24 2.65 -3.05 9.35
C SER A 24 3.62 -3.41 8.22
N THR A 25 4.84 -2.87 8.28
CA THR A 25 5.95 -3.23 7.38
C THR A 25 6.84 -4.34 7.93
N SER A 26 6.49 -4.88 9.10
CA SER A 26 7.24 -5.98 9.71
C SER A 26 7.27 -7.20 8.81
N GLY A 27 8.46 -7.76 8.56
CA GLY A 27 8.66 -8.91 7.68
C GLY A 27 8.64 -8.59 6.18
N MET A 28 8.45 -7.32 5.80
CA MET A 28 8.67 -6.88 4.42
C MET A 28 10.17 -6.81 4.15
N ARG A 29 10.58 -7.16 2.93
CA ARG A 29 11.97 -7.00 2.49
C ARG A 29 12.31 -5.52 2.39
N THR A 30 13.56 -5.15 2.66
CA THR A 30 14.09 -3.82 2.36
C THR A 30 13.85 -3.49 0.89
N GLY A 31 13.33 -2.29 0.61
CA GLY A 31 13.00 -1.90 -0.76
C GLY A 31 11.93 -0.82 -0.87
N ILE A 32 11.56 -0.51 -2.12
CA ILE A 32 10.54 0.48 -2.46
C ILE A 32 9.19 -0.22 -2.66
N TYR A 33 8.15 0.37 -2.09
CA TYR A 33 6.77 -0.09 -2.21
C TYR A 33 5.87 1.04 -2.67
N PHE A 34 4.84 0.67 -3.44
CA PHE A 34 3.85 1.60 -3.97
C PHE A 34 2.47 1.22 -3.44
N TYR A 35 1.67 2.22 -3.09
CA TYR A 35 0.29 2.00 -2.67
C TYR A 35 -0.69 2.79 -3.54
N ASN A 36 -1.86 2.20 -3.74
CA ASN A 36 -3.02 2.82 -4.38
C ASN A 36 -4.23 2.68 -3.45
N ALA A 37 -4.84 3.79 -3.06
CA ALA A 37 -6.06 3.85 -2.26
C ALA A 37 -7.16 4.52 -3.08
N GLN A 38 -8.24 3.78 -3.37
CA GLN A 38 -9.37 4.26 -4.16
C GLN A 38 -10.62 4.37 -3.29
N ASN A 39 -11.37 5.46 -3.46
CA ASN A 39 -12.72 5.64 -2.95
C ASN A 39 -13.62 6.27 -4.03
N SER A 40 -14.87 6.61 -3.68
CA SER A 40 -15.82 7.28 -4.58
C SER A 40 -15.34 8.63 -5.11
N ASN A 41 -14.40 9.28 -4.42
CA ASN A 41 -13.93 10.62 -4.72
C ASN A 41 -12.63 10.60 -5.55
N GLY A 42 -12.03 9.43 -5.77
CA GLY A 42 -10.84 9.27 -6.60
C GLY A 42 -9.83 8.29 -6.04
N THR A 43 -8.63 8.34 -6.61
CA THR A 43 -7.49 7.49 -6.26
C THR A 43 -6.36 8.34 -5.70
N ILE A 44 -5.83 7.94 -4.54
CA ILE A 44 -4.60 8.48 -3.96
C ILE A 44 -3.51 7.42 -4.08
N SER A 45 -2.38 7.82 -4.64
CA SER A 45 -1.23 6.94 -4.86
C SER A 45 0.02 7.51 -4.20
N GLY A 46 0.95 6.64 -3.80
CA GLY A 46 2.22 7.07 -3.23
C GLY A 46 3.22 5.93 -3.14
N LYS A 47 4.42 6.26 -2.66
CA LYS A 47 5.51 5.30 -2.44
C LYS A 47 6.22 5.53 -1.12
N PHE A 48 6.79 4.48 -0.55
CA PHE A 48 7.64 4.53 0.63
C PHE A 48 8.77 3.51 0.53
N SER A 49 9.82 3.70 1.32
CA SER A 49 10.93 2.75 1.47
C SER A 49 10.83 2.03 2.80
N VAL A 50 11.00 0.71 2.79
CA VAL A 50 11.34 -0.09 3.97
C VAL A 50 12.85 -0.21 4.03
N GLN A 51 13.45 0.11 5.18
CA GLN A 51 14.89 0.00 5.45
C GLN A 51 15.15 -1.25 6.28
#